data_AF-A0A1Q4DTD6-F1
#
_entry.id   AF-A0A1Q4DTD6-F1
#
_cell.length_a   1.000
_cell.length_b   1.000
_cell.length_c   1.000
_cell.angle_alpha   90.00
_cell.angle_beta   90.00
_cell.angle_gamma   90.00
#
_symmetry.space_group_name_H-M   'P 1'
#
loop_
_entity.id
_entity.type
_entity.pdbx_description
1 polymer ?
#
loop_
_entity_poly.entity_id
_entity_poly.type
_entity_poly.pdbx_seq_one_letter_code
_entity_poly.pdbx_strand_id
1 'polypeptide(L)' 'MSAPRAWDIGAPEPDAVTGVHDGTDGDCDGCSPQWGRTHQGEWKGYKDGGKTYLDWAELVRRWGPVTEVAP' A
#
# COMPACT_ATOMS: atom_id res chain seq x y z
N MET A 1 19.65 1.52 8.60
CA MET A 1 18.44 1.35 7.78
C MET A 1 17.26 1.69 8.68
N SER A 2 16.46 2.70 8.34
CA SER A 2 15.23 2.99 9.09
C SER A 2 14.29 1.80 8.93
N ALA A 3 13.60 1.41 10.01
CA ALA A 3 12.59 0.36 9.94
C ALA A 3 11.47 0.79 8.96
N PRO A 4 10.89 -0.14 8.18
CA PRO A 4 9.79 0.18 7.28
C PRO A 4 8.62 0.76 8.08
N ARG A 5 8.06 1.87 7.60
CA ARG A 5 6.90 2.51 8.24
C ARG A 5 5.64 1.67 7.98
N ALA A 6 4.77 1.58 8.98
CA ALA A 6 3.50 0.89 8.90
C ALA A 6 2.34 1.84 9.18
N TRP A 7 1.23 1.67 8.46
CA TRP A 7 0.03 2.48 8.59
C TRP A 7 -1.21 1.60 8.66
N ASP A 8 -2.16 2.00 9.49
CA ASP A 8 -3.42 1.28 9.71
C ASP A 8 -4.62 2.24 9.61
N ILE A 9 -5.82 1.77 9.96
CA ILE A 9 -7.05 2.55 9.83
C ILE A 9 -6.95 3.89 10.59
N GLY A 10 -7.28 4.97 9.90
CA GLY A 10 -7.21 6.33 10.45
C GLY A 10 -5.83 6.96 10.47
N ALA A 11 -4.78 6.26 10.03
CA ALA A 11 -3.47 6.87 9.82
C ALA A 11 -3.53 7.88 8.65
N PRO A 12 -2.86 9.03 8.75
CA PRO A 12 -2.79 9.98 7.64
C PRO A 12 -2.04 9.38 6.45
N GLU A 13 -2.40 9.82 5.24
CA GLU A 13 -1.73 9.39 4.01
C GLU A 13 -0.27 9.86 4.01
N PRO A 14 0.70 8.99 3.64
CA PRO A 14 2.09 9.38 3.55
C PRO A 14 2.39 10.21 2.28
N ASP A 15 3.04 11.36 2.44
CA ASP A 15 3.38 12.25 1.32
C ASP A 15 4.44 11.68 0.35
N ALA A 16 5.51 11.06 0.86
CA ALA A 16 6.68 10.67 0.07
C ALA A 16 6.69 9.20 -0.38
N VAL A 17 5.69 8.42 0.03
CA VAL A 17 5.65 6.97 -0.21
C VAL A 17 4.91 6.70 -1.51
N THR A 18 5.55 5.94 -2.40
CA THR A 18 5.00 5.61 -3.72
C THR A 18 4.52 4.16 -3.82
N GLY A 19 4.83 3.32 -2.82
CA GLY A 19 4.48 1.91 -2.81
C GLY A 19 4.27 1.38 -1.39
N VAL A 20 3.18 0.65 -1.18
CA VAL A 20 2.90 -0.06 0.07
C VAL A 20 2.48 -1.51 -0.17
N HIS A 21 2.68 -2.34 0.85
CA HIS A 21 2.32 -3.75 0.88
C HIS A 21 1.30 -3.97 2.00
N ASP A 22 0.21 -4.69 1.74
CA ASP A 22 -0.85 -4.97 2.73
C ASP A 22 -0.60 -6.19 3.61
N GLY A 23 0.49 -6.92 3.35
CA GLY A 23 0.89 -8.09 4.15
C GLY A 23 -0.08 -9.27 4.05
N THR A 24 -1.16 -9.17 3.27
CA THR A 24 -2.20 -10.20 3.18
C THR A 24 -1.84 -11.35 2.23
N ASP A 25 -0.99 -11.12 1.23
CA ASP A 25 -0.57 -12.16 0.28
C ASP A 25 0.62 -13.02 0.75
N GLY A 26 1.01 -12.91 2.01
CA GLY A 26 2.13 -13.67 2.56
C GLY A 26 3.48 -13.13 2.10
N ASP A 27 4.48 -13.42 2.93
CA ASP A 27 5.89 -13.07 2.77
C ASP A 27 6.38 -13.28 1.33
N CYS A 28 6.44 -12.21 0.54
CA CYS A 28 7.15 -12.22 -0.74
C CYS A 28 8.30 -11.23 -0.68
N ASP A 29 9.41 -11.74 -0.17
CA ASP A 29 10.74 -11.12 -0.26
C ASP A 29 11.07 -10.89 -1.75
N GLY A 30 10.90 -9.66 -2.22
CA GLY A 30 11.13 -9.27 -3.62
C GLY A 30 9.89 -9.07 -4.51
N CYS A 31 8.66 -9.10 -3.98
CA CYS A 31 7.48 -8.74 -4.77
C CYS A 31 7.33 -7.23 -4.94
N SER A 32 6.90 -6.82 -6.13
CA SER A 32 6.46 -5.46 -6.45
C SER A 32 5.44 -4.94 -5.43
N PRO A 33 5.38 -3.63 -5.15
CA PRO A 33 4.38 -3.07 -4.25
C PRO A 33 2.98 -3.47 -4.72
N GLN A 34 2.20 -4.10 -3.82
CA GLN A 34 0.82 -4.50 -4.13
C GLN A 34 -0.05 -3.28 -4.42
N TRP A 35 0.29 -2.12 -3.82
CA TRP A 35 -0.39 -0.85 -3.99
C TRP A 35 0.64 0.23 -4.35
N GLY A 36 0.57 0.74 -5.58
CA GLY A 36 1.39 1.85 -6.05
C GLY A 36 0.60 3.14 -6.14
N ARG A 37 1.19 4.25 -5.69
CA ARG A 37 0.55 5.57 -5.76
C ARG A 37 0.52 6.07 -7.20
N THR A 38 -0.66 6.49 -7.67
CA THR A 38 -0.85 7.05 -9.01
C THR A 38 -0.42 8.52 -9.03
N HIS A 39 -0.22 9.07 -10.23
CA HIS A 39 0.01 10.51 -10.40
C HIS A 39 -1.18 11.39 -9.99
N GLN A 40 -2.37 10.79 -9.82
CA GLN A 40 -3.58 11.48 -9.37
C GLN A 40 -3.78 11.37 -7.85
N GLY A 41 -2.91 10.66 -7.13
CA GLY A 41 -2.93 10.52 -5.67
C GLY A 41 -3.63 9.27 -5.15
N GLU A 42 -4.30 8.49 -6.01
CA GLU A 42 -4.94 7.23 -5.62
C GLU A 42 -3.91 6.11 -5.45
N TRP A 43 -4.33 5.01 -4.83
CA TRP A 43 -3.53 3.81 -4.67
C TRP A 43 -4.05 2.72 -5.59
N LYS A 44 -3.22 2.37 -6.57
CA LYS A 44 -3.52 1.35 -7.58
C LYS A 44 -2.93 0.01 -7.16
N GLY A 45 -3.77 -1.01 -7.09
CA GLY A 45 -3.37 -2.40 -6.91
C GLY A 45 -4.02 -3.34 -7.91
N TYR A 46 -3.65 -4.61 -7.82
CA TYR A 46 -4.31 -5.69 -8.56
C TYR A 46 -4.84 -6.71 -7.55
N LYS A 47 -6.17 -6.77 -7.38
CA LYS A 47 -6.86 -7.68 -6.46
C LYS A 47 -8.02 -8.35 -7.19
N ASP A 48 -8.36 -9.57 -6.78
CA ASP A 48 -9.48 -10.36 -7.33
C ASP A 48 -9.48 -10.50 -8.88
N GLY A 49 -8.29 -10.59 -9.48
CA GLY A 49 -8.11 -10.73 -10.93
C GLY A 49 -8.31 -9.45 -11.74
N GLY A 50 -8.47 -8.30 -11.07
CA GLY A 50 -8.70 -7.01 -11.70
C GLY A 50 -7.78 -5.90 -11.19
N LYS A 51 -7.84 -4.75 -11.86
CA LYS A 51 -7.17 -3.52 -11.44
C LYS A 51 -8.08 -2.74 -10.50
N THR A 52 -7.57 -2.33 -9.36
CA THR A 52 -8.35 -1.62 -8.32
C THR A 52 -7.65 -0.31 -8.00
N TYR A 53 -8.43 0.73 -7.75
CA TYR A 53 -7.96 2.04 -7.30
C TYR A 53 -8.74 2.39 -6.04
N LEU A 54 -8.02 2.79 -5.00
CA LEU A 54 -8.58 3.17 -3.71
C LEU A 54 -7.96 4.49 -3.28
N ASP A 55 -8.71 5.34 -2.59
CA ASP A 55 -8.10 6.38 -1.78
C ASP A 55 -7.40 5.76 -0.57
N TRP A 56 -6.56 6.55 0.10
CA TRP A 56 -5.78 6.07 1.23
C TRP A 56 -6.65 5.53 2.37
N ALA A 57 -7.73 6.24 2.73
CA ALA A 57 -8.59 5.83 3.82
C ALA A 57 -9.31 4.51 3.51
N GLU A 58 -9.73 4.30 2.27
CA GLU A 58 -10.26 3.02 1.81
C GLU A 58 -9.22 1.90 1.80
N LEU A 59 -7.99 2.19 1.36
CA LEU A 59 -6.90 1.23 1.34
C LEU A 59 -6.61 0.69 2.75
N VAL A 60 -6.31 1.57 3.70
CA VAL A 60 -5.97 1.15 5.07
C VAL A 60 -7.16 0.55 5.82
N ARG A 61 -8.40 0.89 5.43
CA ARG A 61 -9.61 0.28 6.02
C ARG A 61 -9.82 -1.16 5.55
N ARG A 62 -9.54 -1.44 4.27
CA ARG A 62 -9.83 -2.75 3.65
C ARG A 62 -8.65 -3.72 3.76
N TRP A 63 -7.45 -3.18 3.70
CA TRP A 63 -6.20 -3.94 3.55
C TRP A 63 -5.11 -3.49 4.54
N GLY A 64 -5.44 -2.61 5.48
CA GLY A 64 -4.53 -2.28 6.58
C GLY A 64 -4.37 -3.46 7.55
N PRO A 65 -3.23 -3.54 8.25
CA PRO A 65 -2.10 -2.61 8.21
C PRO A 65 -1.24 -2.76 6.95
N VAL A 66 -0.84 -1.63 6.34
CA VAL A 66 0.05 -1.59 5.18
C VAL A 66 1.46 -1.11 5.58
N THR A 67 2.49 -1.64 4.94
CA THR A 67 3.90 -1.29 5.17
C THR A 67 4.54 -0.64 3.95
N GLU A 68 5.47 0.26 4.20
CA GLU A 68 6.26 0.91 3.16
C GLU A 68 7.10 -0.12 2.39
N VAL A 69 7.04 -0.07 1.07
CA VAL A 69 7.96 -0.79 0.20
C VAL A 69 9.01 0.20 -0.26
N ALA A 70 10.25 0.03 0.21
CA ALA A 70 11.37 0.80 -0.28
C ALA A 70 11.61 0.47 -1.77
N PRO A 71 11.91 1.47 -2.62
CA PRO A 71 12.21 1.26 -4.04
C PRO A 71 13.49 0.45 -4.27
#